data_AF-A0A3D0YZP2-F1
#
_entry.id   AF-A0A3D0YZP2-F1
#
_cell.length_a   1.000
_cell.length_b   1.000
_cell.length_c   1.000
_cell.angle_alpha   90.00
_cell.angle_beta   90.00
_cell.angle_gamma   90.00
#
_symmetry.space_group_name_H-M   'P 1'
#
loop_
_entity.id
_entity.type
_entity.pdbx_description
1 polymer ?
#
loop_
_entity_poly.entity_id
_entity_poly.type
_entity_poly.pdbx_seq_one_letter_code
_entity_poly.pdbx_strand_id
1 'polypeptide(L)'
;GRYVTSRKLIARDTGRRYEYEIDYAYVATGTFNTSYDLVLGEAKGFRELTDEVMRKMAGLADRFPRKPYLAFSTLKDRYSDAEKAHLRSLAGRGYKVIALTREELDPYALFDRFEQAPHKYAVGLEKLSRNTLHLNVRE
;
A
#
# COMPACT_ATOMS: atom_id res chain seq x y z
N GLY A 1 -9.24 13.50 -9.53
CA GLY A 1 -9.26 12.70 -8.28
C GLY A 1 -9.38 13.64 -7.09
N ARG A 2 -10.09 13.25 -6.02
CA ARG A 2 -10.21 14.06 -4.80
C ARG A 2 -9.11 13.62 -3.83
N TYR A 3 -8.11 14.47 -3.62
CA TYR A 3 -7.04 14.21 -2.64
C TYR A 3 -7.55 14.55 -1.24
N VAL A 4 -7.54 13.58 -0.34
CA VAL A 4 -7.88 13.79 1.07
C VAL A 4 -6.64 13.44 1.88
N THR A 5 -5.90 14.45 2.31
CA THR A 5 -4.57 14.31 2.95
C THR A 5 -4.60 13.89 4.41
N SER A 6 -5.78 13.73 5.00
CA SER A 6 -6.04 12.88 6.16
C SER A 6 -7.51 13.04 6.53
N ARG A 7 -8.23 11.92 6.63
CA ARG A 7 -9.42 11.87 7.47
C ARG A 7 -9.08 10.88 8.57
N LYS A 8 -9.18 11.31 9.83
CA LYS A 8 -9.20 10.39 10.95
C LYS A 8 -10.42 9.48 10.77
N LEU A 9 -10.22 8.32 10.16
CA LEU A 9 -11.22 7.27 10.06
C LEU A 9 -11.30 6.60 11.43
N ILE A 10 -12.02 7.24 12.35
CA ILE A 10 -12.22 6.74 13.71
C ILE A 10 -13.37 5.74 13.64
N ALA A 11 -13.04 4.45 13.74
CA ALA A 11 -14.01 3.44 14.07
C ALA A 11 -14.47 3.67 15.52
N ARG A 12 -15.71 4.16 15.71
CA ARG A 12 -16.26 4.56 17.03
C ARG A 12 -16.43 3.38 17.99
N ASP A 13 -16.26 2.16 17.51
CA ASP A 13 -16.61 0.88 18.13
C ASP A 13 -15.49 0.24 18.96
N THR A 14 -14.25 0.74 18.96
CA THR A 14 -13.12 -0.05 19.50
C THR A 14 -12.53 0.39 20.84
N GLY A 15 -12.92 1.53 21.42
CA GLY A 15 -12.36 2.01 22.71
C GLY A 15 -10.84 2.28 22.72
N ARG A 16 -10.13 1.90 21.66
CA ARG A 16 -8.68 2.00 21.46
C ARG A 16 -8.41 2.96 20.31
N ARG A 17 -8.24 4.22 20.69
CA ARG A 17 -8.21 5.39 19.80
C ARG A 17 -7.07 5.40 18.76
N TYR A 18 -6.01 4.61 18.98
CA TYR A 18 -4.77 4.64 18.20
C TYR A 18 -4.44 3.32 17.47
N GLU A 19 -5.13 2.22 17.80
CA GLU A 19 -4.82 0.90 17.23
C GLU A 19 -5.09 0.84 15.72
N TYR A 20 -5.91 1.76 15.20
CA TYR A 20 -6.42 1.75 13.83
C TYR A 20 -6.03 3.01 13.04
N GLU A 21 -5.13 3.83 13.57
CA GLU A 21 -4.61 4.99 12.84
C GLU A 21 -3.75 4.54 11.66
N ILE A 22 -3.98 5.15 10.50
CA ILE A 22 -3.21 4.97 9.26
C ILE A 22 -2.70 6.33 8.81
N ASP A 23 -1.54 6.33 8.15
CA ASP A 23 -0.89 7.57 7.74
C ASP A 23 -1.66 8.26 6.61
N TYR A 24 -2.23 7.49 5.67
CA TYR A 24 -3.05 8.05 4.60
C TYR A 24 -4.09 7.06 4.05
N ALA A 25 -5.08 7.59 3.34
CA ALA A 25 -6.01 6.80 2.55
C ALA A 25 -6.26 7.48 1.21
N TYR A 26 -6.44 6.68 0.17
CA TYR A 26 -6.74 7.17 -1.17
C TYR A 26 -7.92 6.40 -1.75
N VAL A 27 -8.83 7.13 -2.41
CA VAL A 27 -9.99 6.56 -3.09
C VAL A 27 -9.90 6.93 -4.56
N ALA A 28 -9.72 5.93 -5.41
CA ALA A 28 -9.84 6.06 -6.86
C ALA A 28 -11.27 5.73 -7.25
N THR A 29 -12.04 6.72 -7.71
CA THR A 29 -13.39 6.50 -8.23
C THR A 29 -13.34 6.32 -9.75
N GLY A 30 -14.07 5.34 -10.26
CA GLY A 30 -14.31 5.19 -11.68
C GLY A 30 -15.06 6.41 -12.23
N THR A 31 -14.61 6.94 -13.37
CA THR A 31 -15.23 8.11 -14.00
C THR A 31 -16.64 7.81 -14.50
N PHE A 32 -16.90 6.56 -14.88
CA PHE A 32 -18.12 6.17 -15.62
C PHE A 32 -19.00 5.14 -14.89
N ASN A 33 -18.46 4.47 -13.89
CA ASN A 33 -19.20 3.59 -13.00
C ASN A 33 -18.89 4.06 -11.58
N THR A 34 -19.89 4.09 -10.70
CA THR A 34 -19.74 4.49 -9.29
C THR A 34 -18.86 3.52 -8.47
N SER A 35 -18.05 2.70 -9.16
CA SER A 35 -17.05 1.84 -8.57
C SER A 35 -15.92 2.67 -7.96
N TYR A 36 -15.31 2.11 -6.93
CA TYR A 36 -14.14 2.70 -6.32
C TYR A 36 -13.14 1.61 -5.95
N ASP A 37 -11.87 2.00 -5.95
CA ASP A 37 -10.81 1.29 -5.27
C ASP A 37 -10.33 2.13 -4.08
N LEU A 38 -10.20 1.46 -2.93
CA LEU A 38 -9.70 2.05 -1.70
C LEU A 38 -8.26 1.58 -1.47
N VAL A 39 -7.40 2.52 -1.11
CA VAL A 39 -6.02 2.27 -0.68
C VAL A 39 -5.88 2.76 0.76
N LEU A 40 -5.40 1.90 1.65
CA LEU A 40 -5.00 2.25 3.00
C LEU A 40 -3.48 2.26 3.06
N GLY A 41 -2.91 3.37 3.52
CA GLY A 41 -1.49 3.65 3.43
C GLY A 41 -0.81 3.79 4.79
N GLU A 42 0.32 3.11 4.94
CA GLU A 42 1.26 3.33 6.04
C GLU A 42 2.59 3.82 5.45
N ALA A 43 3.09 4.96 5.96
CA ALA A 43 4.35 5.57 5.58
C ALA A 43 5.32 5.56 6.75
N LYS A 44 6.47 4.89 6.58
CA LYS A 44 7.54 4.87 7.58
C LYS A 44 8.75 5.64 7.05
N GLY A 45 9.04 6.78 7.68
CA GLY A 45 10.28 7.51 7.44
C GLY A 45 11.47 6.75 8.01
N PHE A 46 12.18 6.00 7.16
CA PHE A 46 13.35 5.14 7.45
C PHE A 46 13.18 4.07 8.55
N ARG A 47 12.05 4.05 9.28
CA ARG A 47 11.71 3.02 10.27
C ARG A 47 11.37 1.70 9.59
N GLU A 48 11.60 0.61 10.30
CA GLU A 48 11.31 -0.73 9.82
C GLU A 48 9.81 -1.07 9.93
N LEU A 49 9.27 -1.78 8.94
CA LEU A 49 7.91 -2.31 9.02
C LEU A 49 7.87 -3.50 9.99
N THR A 50 7.13 -3.34 11.09
CA THR A 50 7.01 -4.37 12.12
C THR A 50 5.79 -5.27 11.90
N ASP A 51 5.79 -6.44 12.54
CA ASP A 51 4.63 -7.33 12.59
C ASP A 51 3.36 -6.68 13.16
N GLU A 52 3.52 -5.72 14.06
CA GLU A 52 2.40 -4.95 14.59
C GLU A 52 1.72 -4.13 13.49
N VAL A 53 2.50 -3.44 12.65
CA VAL A 53 1.98 -2.68 11.50
C VAL A 53 1.27 -3.62 10.53
N MET A 54 1.84 -4.81 10.26
CA MET A 54 1.23 -5.79 9.36
C MET A 54 -0.11 -6.30 9.88
N ARG A 55 -0.18 -6.65 11.17
CA ARG A 55 -1.42 -7.11 11.81
C ARG A 55 -2.48 -6.02 11.84
N LYS A 56 -2.09 -4.78 12.16
CA LYS A 56 -2.98 -3.60 12.12
C LYS A 56 -3.60 -3.44 10.73
N MET A 57 -2.77 -3.37 9.69
CA MET A 57 -3.23 -3.12 8.32
C MET A 57 -4.09 -4.25 7.77
N ALA A 58 -3.75 -5.51 8.06
CA ALA A 58 -4.57 -6.66 7.72
C ALA A 58 -5.94 -6.61 8.44
N GLY A 59 -5.94 -6.39 9.76
CA GLY A 59 -7.18 -6.29 10.55
C GLY A 59 -8.08 -5.14 10.11
N LEU A 60 -7.51 -4.02 9.65
CA LEU A 60 -8.25 -2.92 9.03
C LEU A 60 -8.87 -3.34 7.70
N ALA A 61 -8.09 -3.95 6.81
CA ALA A 61 -8.56 -4.42 5.51
C ALA A 61 -9.72 -5.43 5.65
N ASP A 62 -9.69 -6.25 6.69
CA ASP A 62 -10.69 -7.26 6.96
C ASP A 62 -12.08 -6.72 7.30
N ARG A 63 -12.15 -5.46 7.74
CA ARG A 63 -13.42 -4.78 8.05
C ARG A 63 -14.17 -4.30 6.80
N PHE A 64 -13.52 -4.30 5.64
CA PHE A 64 -14.15 -3.83 4.41
C PHE A 64 -14.72 -5.00 3.60
N PRO A 65 -15.96 -4.87 3.06
CA PRO A 65 -16.57 -5.91 2.24
C PRO A 65 -15.80 -6.12 0.93
N ARG A 66 -15.27 -5.03 0.34
CA ARG A 66 -14.31 -5.08 -0.76
C ARG A 66 -12.93 -4.81 -0.20
N LYS A 67 -12.02 -5.80 -0.29
CA LYS A 67 -10.66 -5.67 0.24
C LYS A 67 -9.93 -4.47 -0.39
N PRO A 68 -9.44 -3.52 0.42
CA PRO A 68 -8.65 -2.41 -0.07
C PRO A 68 -7.25 -2.87 -0.51
N TYR A 69 -6.56 -2.01 -1.22
CA TYR A 69 -5.11 -2.11 -1.39
C TYR A 69 -4.42 -1.62 -0.12
N LEU A 70 -3.37 -2.33 0.29
CA LEU A 70 -2.52 -1.96 1.41
C LEU A 70 -1.22 -1.40 0.85
N ALA A 71 -1.04 -0.09 0.97
CA ALA A 71 0.16 0.59 0.54
C ALA A 71 1.12 0.75 1.71
N PHE A 72 2.34 0.29 1.53
CA PHE A 72 3.44 0.49 2.45
C PHE A 72 4.47 1.36 1.75
N SER A 73 4.85 2.46 2.37
CA SER A 73 5.78 3.44 1.78
C SER A 73 6.98 3.65 2.68
N THR A 74 8.18 3.62 2.11
CA THR A 74 9.44 3.88 2.80
C THR A 74 10.30 4.88 2.03
N LEU A 75 11.12 5.65 2.75
CA LEU A 75 12.14 6.53 2.16
C LEU A 75 13.48 5.80 1.93
N LYS A 76 13.56 4.50 2.23
CA LYS A 76 14.70 3.65 1.86
C LYS A 76 14.67 3.37 0.35
N ASP A 77 15.84 3.11 -0.23
CA ASP A 77 15.97 2.65 -1.63
C ASP A 77 15.46 1.22 -1.82
N ARG A 78 15.54 0.42 -0.75
CA ARG A 78 15.06 -0.97 -0.73
C ARG A 78 14.49 -1.32 0.64
N TYR A 79 13.55 -2.26 0.65
CA TYR A 79 13.12 -2.92 1.89
C TYR A 79 14.21 -3.85 2.42
N SER A 80 14.30 -4.00 3.74
CA SER A 80 15.08 -5.06 4.39
C SER A 80 14.46 -6.43 4.08
N ASP A 81 15.23 -7.51 4.24
CA ASP A 81 14.72 -8.86 3.97
C ASP A 81 13.58 -9.26 4.91
N ALA A 82 13.61 -8.75 6.16
CA ALA A 82 12.51 -8.88 7.10
C ALA A 82 11.25 -8.16 6.58
N GLU A 83 11.38 -6.91 6.15
CA GLU A 83 10.28 -6.15 5.55
C GLU A 83 9.71 -6.86 4.30
N LYS A 84 10.56 -7.38 3.42
CA LYS A 84 10.13 -8.17 2.25
C LYS A 84 9.37 -9.42 2.70
N ALA A 85 9.85 -10.15 3.69
CA ALA A 85 9.18 -11.36 4.19
C ALA A 85 7.77 -11.05 4.72
N HIS A 86 7.61 -9.96 5.47
CA HIS A 86 6.30 -9.49 5.94
C HIS A 86 5.36 -9.13 4.78
N LEU A 87 5.85 -8.37 3.79
CA LEU A 87 5.08 -7.98 2.62
C LEU A 87 4.68 -9.19 1.76
N ARG A 88 5.59 -10.16 1.57
CA ARG A 88 5.30 -11.45 0.90
C ARG A 88 4.24 -12.23 1.65
N SER A 89 4.31 -12.30 2.98
CA SER A 89 3.32 -12.99 3.80
C SER A 89 1.92 -12.40 3.63
N LEU A 90 1.79 -11.07 3.63
CA LEU A 90 0.51 -10.41 3.35
C LEU A 90 0.01 -10.71 1.92
N ALA A 91 0.88 -10.59 0.91
CA ALA A 91 0.50 -10.90 -0.46
C ALA A 91 0.08 -12.37 -0.62
N GLY A 92 0.79 -13.30 0.01
CA GLY A 92 0.48 -14.74 0.01
C GLY A 92 -0.84 -15.08 0.70
N ARG A 93 -1.28 -14.26 1.66
CA ARG A 93 -2.62 -14.33 2.29
C ARG A 93 -3.73 -13.73 1.42
N GLY A 94 -3.42 -13.26 0.21
CA GLY A 94 -4.39 -12.71 -0.74
C GLY A 94 -4.68 -11.21 -0.59
N TYR A 95 -3.92 -10.49 0.27
CA TYR A 95 -4.05 -9.04 0.34
C TYR A 95 -3.41 -8.37 -0.87
N LYS A 96 -4.02 -7.27 -1.34
CA LYS A 96 -3.51 -6.48 -2.45
C LYS A 96 -2.47 -5.49 -1.94
N VAL A 97 -1.19 -5.84 -2.03
CA VAL A 97 -0.09 -5.05 -1.45
C VAL A 97 0.54 -4.14 -2.50
N ILE A 98 0.81 -2.88 -2.14
CA ILE A 98 1.58 -1.92 -2.92
C ILE A 98 2.80 -1.54 -2.08
N ALA A 99 4.00 -1.83 -2.57
CA ALA A 99 5.25 -1.66 -1.82
C ALA A 99 6.10 -0.55 -2.46
N LEU A 100 6.04 0.66 -1.93
CA LEU A 100 6.70 1.85 -2.46
C LEU A 100 7.98 2.17 -1.68
N THR A 101 9.09 2.24 -2.40
CA THR A 101 10.38 2.74 -1.93
C THR A 101 10.57 4.20 -2.36
N ARG A 102 11.67 4.83 -1.96
CA ARG A 102 12.01 6.20 -2.38
C ARG A 102 11.99 6.36 -3.90
N GLU A 103 12.43 5.34 -4.60
CA GLU A 103 12.59 5.36 -6.05
C GLU A 103 11.24 5.32 -6.80
N GLU A 104 10.16 4.80 -6.22
CA GLU A 104 8.80 4.97 -6.79
C GLU A 104 8.15 6.30 -6.43
N LEU A 105 8.64 6.96 -5.39
CA LEU A 105 8.18 8.29 -4.99
C LEU A 105 8.86 9.40 -5.82
N ASP A 106 9.99 9.09 -6.46
CA ASP A 106 10.66 9.97 -7.42
C ASP A 106 10.11 9.75 -8.84
N PRO A 107 9.38 10.73 -9.41
CA PRO A 107 8.73 10.57 -10.71
C PRO A 107 9.70 10.37 -11.88
N TYR A 108 10.97 10.77 -11.76
CA TYR A 108 11.95 10.62 -12.84
C TYR A 108 12.47 9.19 -12.95
N ALA A 109 12.58 8.46 -11.84
CA ALA A 109 13.06 7.08 -11.83
C ALA A 109 11.97 6.05 -12.17
N LEU A 110 10.69 6.44 -12.04
CA LEU A 110 9.58 5.50 -12.13
C LEU A 110 9.42 4.86 -13.52
N PHE A 111 9.62 5.64 -14.60
CA PHE A 111 9.44 5.14 -15.96
C PHE A 111 10.47 4.05 -16.29
N ASP A 112 11.75 4.32 -16.01
CA ASP A 112 12.85 3.40 -16.29
C ASP A 112 12.73 2.13 -15.45
N ARG A 113 12.34 2.25 -14.17
CA ARG A 113 12.13 1.07 -13.31
C ARG A 113 11.01 0.17 -13.78
N PHE A 114 9.94 0.72 -14.35
CA PHE A 114 8.82 -0.07 -14.83
C PHE A 114 9.10 -0.78 -16.16
N GLU A 115 10.16 -0.41 -16.90
CA GLU A 115 10.57 -1.17 -18.10
C GLU A 115 10.89 -2.62 -17.79
N GLN A 116 11.49 -2.88 -16.62
CA GLN A 116 11.88 -4.21 -16.18
C GLN A 116 10.75 -4.94 -15.43
N ALA A 117 9.60 -4.29 -15.23
CA ALA A 117 8.47 -4.84 -14.50
C ALA A 117 7.47 -5.55 -15.43
N PRO A 118 6.57 -6.42 -14.91
CA PRO A 118 5.60 -7.15 -15.72
C PRO A 118 4.64 -6.25 -16.53
N HIS A 119 4.44 -5.01 -16.08
CA HIS A 119 3.55 -4.05 -16.72
C HIS A 119 4.21 -2.69 -16.90
N LYS A 120 4.91 -2.48 -18.03
CA LYS A 120 5.54 -1.19 -18.38
C LYS A 120 4.60 0.02 -18.19
N TYR A 121 3.34 -0.10 -18.62
CA TYR A 121 2.32 0.92 -18.44
C TYR A 121 1.29 0.51 -17.38
N ALA A 122 1.60 0.75 -16.11
CA ALA A 122 0.73 0.46 -14.97
C ALA A 122 -0.43 1.47 -14.85
N VAL A 123 -1.44 1.33 -15.71
CA VAL A 123 -2.62 2.22 -15.78
C VAL A 123 -3.69 1.97 -14.70
N GLY A 124 -3.37 1.22 -13.64
CA GLY A 124 -4.31 0.91 -12.56
C GLY A 124 -3.64 0.28 -11.34
N LEU A 125 -4.35 0.31 -10.20
CA LEU A 125 -3.82 -0.11 -8.90
C LEU A 125 -3.39 -1.59 -8.87
N GLU A 126 -4.08 -2.45 -9.60
CA GLU A 126 -3.69 -3.86 -9.71
C GLU A 126 -2.32 -4.02 -10.39
N LYS A 127 -2.11 -3.34 -11.52
CA LYS A 127 -0.82 -3.36 -12.24
C LYS A 127 0.29 -2.74 -11.39
N LEU A 128 -0.02 -1.64 -10.69
CA LEU A 128 0.90 -0.99 -9.75
C LEU A 128 1.30 -1.94 -8.61
N SER A 129 0.34 -2.62 -8.00
CA SER A 129 0.57 -3.63 -6.96
C SER A 129 1.50 -4.74 -7.45
N ARG A 130 1.24 -5.29 -8.65
CA ARG A 130 2.08 -6.36 -9.23
C ARG A 130 3.49 -5.89 -9.54
N ASN A 131 3.65 -4.68 -10.11
CA ASN A 131 4.96 -4.11 -10.41
C ASN A 131 5.77 -3.87 -9.14
N THR A 132 5.18 -3.21 -8.14
CA THR A 132 5.87 -2.88 -6.89
C THR A 132 6.27 -4.14 -6.11
N LEU A 133 5.42 -5.17 -6.08
CA LEU A 133 5.79 -6.47 -5.52
C LEU A 133 6.92 -7.15 -6.30
N HIS A 134 6.92 -7.05 -7.63
CA HIS A 134 7.99 -7.62 -8.45
C HIS A 134 9.33 -6.90 -8.22
N LEU A 135 9.31 -5.57 -8.17
CA LEU A 135 10.52 -4.75 -8.09
C LEU A 135 11.11 -4.70 -6.67
N ASN A 136 10.26 -4.66 -5.63
CA ASN A 136 10.70 -4.31 -4.28
C ASN A 136 10.61 -5.47 -3.29
N VAL A 137 9.95 -6.56 -3.65
CA VAL A 137 9.61 -7.65 -2.71
C VAL A 137 10.04 -9.02 -3.23
N ARG A 138 10.00 -9.27 -4.54
CA ARG A 138 10.53 -10.49 -5.15
C ARG A 138 12.05 -10.43 -5.20
N GLU A 139 12.66 -11.19 -4.30
CA GLU A 139 13.95 -11.87 -4.50
C GLU A 139 13.66 -13.37 -4.52
#